data_AF-A0A1V4JH90-F1
#
_entry.id   AF-A0A1V4JH90-F1
#
_cell.length_a   1.000
_cell.length_b   1.000
_cell.length_c   1.000
_cell.angle_alpha   90.00
_cell.angle_beta   90.00
_cell.angle_gamma   90.00
#
_symmetry.space_group_name_H-M   'P 1'
#
loop_
_entity.id
_entity.type
_entity.pdbx_description
1 polymer ?
#
loop_
_entity_poly.entity_id
_entity_poly.type
_entity_poly.pdbx_seq_one_letter_code
_entity_poly.pdbx_strand_id
1 'polypeptide(L)'
;MICKMASKADDLDVVVASTVQKDMAIMIEDEKMLREKVDKLGVTDSERVAFELFPDDERQCLKCKTTCFMSAVYCPCKPGLLVCLYHVEDLCSCPTYKYKLG
;
A
#
# COMPACT_ATOMS: atom_id res chain seq x y z
N MET A 1 5.27 -9.79 -3.22
CA MET A 1 5.53 -11.09 -3.88
C MET A 1 4.97 -11.12 -5.30
N ILE A 2 3.66 -10.92 -5.50
CA ILE A 2 3.00 -10.89 -6.82
C ILE A 2 3.66 -9.90 -7.80
N CYS A 3 3.90 -8.64 -7.41
CA CYS A 3 4.54 -7.66 -8.30
C CYS A 3 5.94 -8.07 -8.78
N LYS A 4 6.70 -8.80 -7.94
CA LYS A 4 8.04 -9.30 -8.28
C LYS A 4 8.01 -10.52 -9.20
N MET A 5 6.94 -11.31 -9.14
CA MET A 5 6.70 -12.40 -10.09
C MET A 5 6.25 -11.83 -11.43
N ALA A 6 5.32 -10.88 -11.40
CA ALA A 6 4.83 -10.19 -12.61
C ALA A 6 5.95 -9.45 -13.37
N SER A 7 6.94 -8.89 -12.67
CA SER A 7 8.10 -8.24 -13.33
C SER A 7 9.07 -9.21 -14.02
N LYS A 8 8.92 -10.51 -13.79
CA LYS A 8 9.70 -11.59 -14.42
C LYS A 8 8.80 -12.58 -15.16
N ALA A 9 7.69 -12.09 -15.73
CA ALA A 9 6.69 -12.95 -16.36
C ALA A 9 7.26 -13.88 -17.44
N ASP A 10 8.27 -13.45 -18.19
CA ASP A 10 8.93 -14.24 -19.25
C ASP A 10 9.70 -15.46 -18.71
N ASP A 11 10.10 -15.42 -17.43
CA ASP A 11 10.83 -16.51 -16.76
C ASP A 11 9.88 -17.49 -16.04
N LEU A 12 8.57 -17.21 -16.01
CA LEU A 12 7.59 -18.02 -15.30
C LEU A 12 6.99 -19.12 -16.17
N ASP A 13 6.72 -20.27 -15.54
CA ASP A 13 5.86 -21.28 -16.14
C ASP A 13 4.48 -20.68 -16.49
N VAL A 14 3.91 -21.06 -17.63
CA VAL A 14 2.67 -20.48 -18.17
C VAL A 14 1.50 -20.59 -17.19
N VAL A 15 1.42 -21.69 -16.42
CA VAL A 15 0.38 -21.90 -15.42
C VAL A 15 0.58 -20.94 -14.24
N VAL A 16 1.82 -20.75 -13.81
CA VAL A 16 2.16 -19.77 -12.76
C VAL A 16 1.87 -18.35 -13.24
N ALA A 17 2.27 -17.99 -14.46
CA ALA A 17 2.02 -16.68 -15.04
C ALA A 17 0.51 -16.38 -15.14
N SER A 18 -0.30 -17.34 -15.57
CA SER A 18 -1.76 -17.21 -15.61
C SER A 18 -2.37 -17.02 -14.22
N THR A 19 -1.83 -17.69 -13.20
CA THR A 19 -2.31 -17.55 -11.82
C THR A 19 -1.94 -16.18 -11.25
N VAL A 20 -0.69 -15.77 -11.40
CA VAL A 20 -0.19 -14.44 -11.00
C VAL A 20 -0.99 -13.32 -11.65
N GLN A 21 -1.36 -13.48 -12.92
CA GLN A 21 -2.16 -12.49 -13.65
C GLN A 21 -3.56 -12.31 -13.04
N LYS A 22 -4.23 -13.40 -12.65
CA LYS A 22 -5.55 -13.33 -11.98
C LYS A 22 -5.44 -12.67 -10.61
N ASP A 23 -4.46 -13.08 -9.82
CA ASP A 23 -4.24 -12.49 -8.48
C ASP A 23 -3.89 -11.01 -8.59
N MET A 24 -3.08 -10.63 -9.58
CA MET A 24 -2.71 -9.24 -9.80
C MET A 24 -3.90 -8.38 -10.21
N ALA A 25 -4.84 -8.92 -11.00
CA ALA A 25 -6.06 -8.19 -11.36
C ALA A 25 -6.90 -7.86 -10.13
N ILE A 26 -7.11 -8.84 -9.24
CA ILE A 26 -7.82 -8.65 -7.97
C ILE A 26 -7.10 -7.60 -7.11
N MET A 27 -5.78 -7.72 -6.96
CA MET A 27 -4.98 -6.76 -6.19
C MET A 27 -5.09 -5.33 -6.73
N ILE A 28 -5.12 -5.15 -8.06
CA ILE A 28 -5.25 -3.82 -8.67
C ILE A 28 -6.63 -3.22 -8.40
N GLU A 29 -7.69 -4.02 -8.51
CA GLU A 29 -9.06 -3.57 -8.25
C GLU A 29 -9.25 -3.17 -6.78
N ASP A 30 -8.76 -4.00 -5.84
CA ASP A 30 -8.80 -3.72 -4.41
C ASP A 30 -8.01 -2.46 -4.06
N GLU A 31 -6.79 -2.33 -4.57
CA GLU A 31 -5.93 -1.17 -4.35
C GLU A 31 -6.58 0.11 -4.88
N LYS A 32 -7.20 0.06 -6.07
CA LYS A 32 -7.93 1.19 -6.65
C LYS A 32 -9.10 1.60 -5.75
N MET A 33 -9.92 0.65 -5.31
CA MET A 33 -11.06 0.92 -4.44
C MET A 33 -10.63 1.56 -3.11
N LEU A 34 -9.53 1.06 -2.53
CA LEU A 34 -8.98 1.60 -1.29
C LEU A 34 -8.44 3.02 -1.49
N ARG A 35 -7.69 3.29 -2.56
CA ARG A 35 -7.19 4.63 -2.86
C ARG A 35 -8.33 5.64 -3.05
N GLU A 36 -9.40 5.26 -3.76
CA GLU A 36 -10.59 6.10 -3.89
C GLU A 36 -11.29 6.37 -2.55
N LYS A 37 -11.31 5.38 -1.65
CA LYS A 37 -11.85 5.56 -0.29
C LYS A 37 -11.01 6.57 0.51
N VAL A 38 -9.69 6.47 0.43
CA VAL A 38 -8.75 7.36 1.13
C VAL A 38 -8.81 8.79 0.58
N ASP A 39 -8.96 8.96 -0.73
CA ASP A 39 -9.20 10.25 -1.36
C ASP A 39 -10.50 10.90 -0.85
N LYS A 40 -11.60 10.12 -0.77
CA LYS A 40 -12.88 10.58 -0.19
C LYS A 40 -12.79 10.93 1.30
N LEU A 41 -11.84 10.37 2.04
CA LEU A 41 -11.56 10.75 3.44
C LEU A 41 -10.83 12.09 3.55
N GLY A 42 -10.33 12.65 2.44
CA GLY A 42 -9.69 13.96 2.39
C GLY A 42 -8.16 13.92 2.40
N VAL A 43 -7.55 12.76 2.12
CA VAL A 43 -6.10 12.65 1.92
C VAL A 43 -5.79 13.02 0.48
N THR A 44 -5.32 14.24 0.25
CA THR A 44 -5.08 14.77 -1.10
C THR A 44 -3.62 14.74 -1.53
N ASP A 45 -2.69 14.65 -0.57
CA ASP A 45 -1.26 14.58 -0.86
C ASP A 45 -0.84 13.13 -1.11
N SER A 46 -0.10 12.91 -2.19
CA SER A 46 0.38 11.59 -2.56
C SER A 46 1.79 11.65 -3.13
N GLU A 47 2.59 10.63 -2.83
CA GLU A 47 3.93 10.47 -3.36
C GLU A 47 4.19 9.00 -3.73
N ARG A 48 5.24 8.75 -4.51
CA ARG A 48 5.63 7.39 -4.86
C ARG A 48 6.70 6.92 -3.89
N VAL A 49 6.39 5.89 -3.10
CA VAL A 49 7.33 5.30 -2.15
C VAL A 49 7.76 3.90 -2.60
N ALA A 50 9.07 3.67 -2.64
CA ALA A 50 9.63 2.36 -2.89
C ALA A 50 9.68 1.54 -1.57
N PHE A 51 8.53 1.02 -1.14
CA PHE A 51 8.41 0.26 0.12
C PHE A 51 9.32 -0.97 0.22
N GLU A 52 9.82 -1.48 -0.90
CA GLU A 52 10.77 -2.60 -0.93
C GLU A 52 12.18 -2.25 -0.46
N LEU A 53 12.53 -0.96 -0.39
CA LEU A 53 13.82 -0.49 0.11
C LEU A 53 13.85 -0.31 1.63
N PHE A 54 12.69 -0.27 2.28
CA PHE A 54 12.57 -0.08 3.72
C PHE A 54 12.69 -1.42 4.46
N PRO A 55 13.27 -1.43 5.68
CA PRO A 55 13.20 -2.58 6.58
C PRO A 55 11.74 -2.98 6.86
N ASP A 56 11.51 -4.27 7.10
CA ASP A 56 10.16 -4.81 7.35
C ASP A 56 9.45 -4.13 8.52
N ASP A 57 10.18 -3.78 9.59
CA ASP A 57 9.62 -3.15 10.78
C ASP A 57 9.11 -1.72 10.52
N GLU A 58 9.76 -0.99 9.61
CA GLU A 58 9.41 0.41 9.28
C GLU A 58 8.22 0.51 8.33
N ARG A 59 7.88 -0.59 7.65
CA ARG A 59 6.77 -0.66 6.70
C ARG A 59 5.56 -1.44 7.21
N GLN A 60 5.49 -1.74 8.50
CA GLN A 60 4.33 -2.40 9.09
C GLN A 60 3.25 -1.40 9.48
N CYS A 61 2.01 -1.70 9.13
CA CYS A 61 0.85 -0.98 9.62
C CYS A 61 0.84 -0.95 11.15
N LEU A 62 0.73 0.24 11.74
CA LEU A 62 0.69 0.43 13.18
C LEU A 62 -0.37 -0.44 13.87
N LYS A 63 -1.54 -0.62 13.23
CA LYS A 63 -2.72 -1.31 13.77
C LYS A 63 -2.70 -2.82 13.55
N CYS A 64 -2.66 -3.28 12.30
CA CYS A 64 -2.80 -4.71 11.97
C CYS A 64 -1.47 -5.44 11.75
N LYS A 65 -0.33 -4.74 11.85
CA LYS A 65 1.03 -5.28 11.63
C LYS A 65 1.26 -5.90 10.25
N THR A 66 0.36 -5.67 9.30
CA THR A 66 0.57 -6.06 7.90
C THR A 66 1.69 -5.22 7.30
N THR A 67 2.63 -5.87 6.64
CA THR A 67 3.70 -5.23 5.86
C THR A 67 3.11 -4.54 4.64
N CYS A 68 3.17 -3.21 4.60
CA CYS A 68 2.72 -2.39 3.48
C CYS A 68 3.71 -2.49 2.30
N PHE A 69 3.15 -2.62 1.09
CA PHE A 69 3.93 -2.73 -0.14
C PHE A 69 3.34 -1.90 -1.29
N MET A 70 2.02 -1.96 -1.50
CA MET A 70 1.34 -1.24 -2.59
C MET A 70 1.07 0.23 -2.24
N SER A 71 0.72 0.47 -0.99
CA SER A 71 0.43 1.79 -0.46
C SER A 71 0.43 1.80 1.06
N ALA A 72 0.63 2.99 1.62
CA ALA A 72 0.44 3.28 3.03
C ALA A 72 0.09 4.74 3.25
N VAL A 73 -0.51 5.05 4.41
CA VAL A 73 -0.74 6.43 4.84
C VAL A 73 0.14 6.74 6.04
N TYR A 74 0.78 7.91 5.99
CA TYR A 74 1.59 8.46 7.08
C TYR A 74 1.33 9.94 7.23
N CYS A 75 1.75 10.49 8.39
CA CYS A 75 1.53 11.88 8.73
C CYS A 75 2.82 12.47 9.30
N PRO A 76 3.20 13.71 8.91
CA PRO A 76 4.37 14.39 9.46
C PRO A 76 4.37 14.53 10.99
N CYS A 77 3.21 14.44 11.65
CA CYS A 77 3.11 14.51 13.11
C CYS A 77 3.66 13.28 13.83
N LYS A 78 3.75 12.13 13.14
CA LYS A 78 4.27 10.87 13.66
C LYS A 78 5.27 10.28 12.64
N PRO A 79 6.49 10.86 12.54
CA PRO A 79 7.49 10.38 11.60
C PRO A 79 7.83 8.91 11.87
N GLY A 80 8.01 8.14 10.80
CA GLY A 80 8.35 6.71 10.87
C GLY A 80 7.17 5.78 11.20
N LEU A 81 5.96 6.30 11.42
CA LEU A 81 4.76 5.48 11.56
C LEU A 81 3.89 5.56 10.32
N LEU A 82 3.35 4.41 9.93
CA LEU A 82 2.40 4.29 8.84
C LEU A 82 1.25 3.35 9.18
N VAL A 83 0.17 3.47 8.43
CA VAL A 83 -0.98 2.55 8.47
C VAL A 83 -1.33 2.10 7.05
N CYS A 84 -1.90 0.90 6.91
CA CYS A 84 -2.47 0.48 5.63
C CYS A 84 -3.78 1.24 5.35
N LEU A 85 -4.27 1.18 4.11
CA LEU A 85 -5.47 1.92 3.67
C LEU A 85 -6.76 1.50 4.39
N TYR A 86 -6.77 0.35 5.07
CA TYR A 86 -7.90 -0.07 5.90
C TYR A 86 -7.97 0.64 7.24
N HIS A 87 -6.85 1.19 7.74
CA HIS A 87 -6.69 1.74 9.09
C HIS A 87 -6.24 3.20 9.09
N VAL A 88 -6.62 3.98 8.07
CA VAL A 88 -6.25 5.41 7.93
C VAL A 88 -6.63 6.22 9.17
N GLU A 89 -7.78 5.92 9.75
CA GLU A 89 -8.31 6.60 10.94
C GLU A 89 -7.52 6.27 12.23
N ASP A 90 -6.78 5.15 12.26
CA ASP A 90 -5.98 4.72 13.43
C ASP A 90 -4.59 5.39 13.49
N LEU A 91 -4.18 6.19 12.49
CA LEU A 91 -2.85 6.78 12.43
C LEU A 91 -2.62 7.82 13.54
N CYS A 92 -3.46 8.85 13.57
CA CYS A 92 -3.43 9.93 14.56
C CYS A 92 -4.73 10.75 14.53
N SER A 93 -4.82 11.81 15.34
CA SER A 93 -5.97 12.71 15.41
C SER A 93 -5.80 13.98 14.54
N CYS A 94 -4.82 14.00 13.64
CA CYS A 94 -4.66 15.14 12.73
C CYS A 94 -5.75 15.10 11.63
N PRO A 95 -6.08 16.26 11.05
CA PRO A 95 -6.96 16.30 9.88
C PRO A 95 -6.37 15.49 8.72
N THR A 96 -7.23 14.82 7.95
CA THR A 96 -6.84 13.93 6.85
C THR A 96 -6.10 14.66 5.71
N TYR A 97 -6.31 15.96 5.51
CA TYR A 97 -5.56 16.75 4.53
C TYR A 97 -4.06 16.86 4.85
N LYS A 98 -3.63 16.55 6.09
CA LYS A 98 -2.21 16.50 6.48
C LYS A 98 -1.59 15.12 6.26
N TYR A 99 -2.37 14.13 5.90
CA TYR A 99 -1.87 12.79 5.62
C TYR A 99 -1.28 12.75 4.22
N LYS A 100 -0.33 11.85 4.03
CA LYS A 100 0.28 11.55 2.75
C LYS A 100 0.03 10.10 2.43
N LEU A 101 -0.41 9.85 1.20
CA LEU A 101 -0.52 8.52 0.61
C LEU A 101 0.79 8.19 -0.13
N GLY A 102 1.52 7.17 0.33
CA GLY A 102 2.72 6.65 -0.33
C GLY A 102 2.48 5.41 -1.15
#